data_AF-A0A1B6KPI2-F1
#
_entry.id   AF-A0A1B6KPI2-F1
#
_cell.length_a   1.000
_cell.length_b   1.000
_cell.length_c   1.000
_cell.angle_alpha   90.00
_cell.angle_beta   90.00
_cell.angle_gamma   90.00
#
_symmetry.space_group_name_H-M   'P 1'
#
loop_
_entity.id
_entity.type
_entity.pdbx_description
1 polymer ?
#
loop_
_entity_poly.entity_id
_entity_poly.type
_entity_poly.pdbx_seq_one_letter_code
_entity_poly.pdbx_strand_id
1 'polypeptide(L)'
;MFLRSGSLGFANFRIFLLVLISTILVIFFQMKILTLEESHSQLEQTVERMIQLNNNLKSSALTEQRRSNHPERDMIIIYNRVPKTGSTSFVNVAYDICKRNMFNVLHLNVTANQHVMSLADQARFVRNITQWTAKKPGLYHGHVSFIDFGKFGVTQRPIYINILRKPLDRLVSYYYFLRYGDNYRPHLLRSRHGDKMTFDECVKRHHDDCNPDNMWLQIPFLCGHAAECWVHGSNWALEEAKRNLLAHYLIVGVTEELTDFIAILESA
;
A
#
# COMPACT_ATOMS: atom_id res chain seq x y z
N MET A 1 63.46 27.95 82.83
CA MET A 1 62.08 28.47 82.83
C MET A 1 61.59 28.47 81.39
N PHE A 2 60.58 27.63 81.09
CA PHE A 2 59.74 27.56 79.87
C PHE A 2 60.46 27.34 78.51
N LEU A 3 60.06 26.48 77.56
CA LEU A 3 58.76 25.92 77.18
C LEU A 3 58.92 24.48 76.64
N ARG A 4 58.01 23.58 77.02
CA ARG A 4 57.76 22.28 76.35
C ARG A 4 56.25 22.17 76.09
N SER A 5 55.74 22.87 75.07
CA SER A 5 54.34 22.75 74.61
C SER A 5 54.30 22.68 73.08
N GLY A 6 54.43 21.47 72.52
CA GLY A 6 54.44 21.29 71.06
C GLY A 6 53.80 20.01 70.53
N SER A 7 53.47 19.02 71.37
CA SER A 7 52.97 17.72 70.91
C SER A 7 51.44 17.56 70.91
N LEU A 8 50.70 18.38 71.66
CA LEU A 8 49.24 18.22 71.82
C LEU A 8 48.43 18.77 70.63
N GLY A 9 48.92 19.80 69.92
CA GLY A 9 48.21 20.41 68.79
C GLY A 9 48.18 19.55 67.52
N PHE A 10 49.25 18.79 67.26
CA PHE A 10 49.35 17.93 66.07
C PHE A 10 48.47 16.69 66.14
N ALA A 11 48.27 16.11 67.32
CA ALA A 11 47.40 14.95 67.51
C ALA A 11 45.91 15.32 67.29
N ASN A 12 45.48 16.45 67.85
CA ASN A 12 44.12 16.96 67.67
C ASN A 12 43.83 17.35 66.22
N PHE A 13 44.83 17.89 65.50
CA PHE A 13 44.70 18.19 64.08
C PHE A 13 44.56 16.92 63.20
N ARG A 14 45.29 15.85 63.52
CA ARG A 14 45.15 14.56 62.82
C ARG A 14 43.79 13.90 63.06
N ILE A 15 43.27 13.96 64.28
CA ILE A 15 41.93 13.44 64.59
C ILE A 15 40.86 14.24 63.83
N PHE A 16 40.97 15.56 63.80
CA PHE A 16 40.05 16.42 63.04
C PHE A 16 40.07 16.08 61.54
N LEU A 17 41.25 15.87 60.95
CA LEU A 17 41.37 15.50 59.54
C LEU A 17 40.74 14.13 59.23
N LEU A 18 40.91 13.14 60.12
CA LEU A 18 40.29 11.82 59.97
C LEU A 18 38.76 11.87 60.05
N VAL A 19 38.22 12.67 60.96
CA VAL A 19 36.77 12.89 61.06
C VAL A 19 36.25 13.59 59.80
N LEU A 20 36.96 14.60 59.29
CA LEU A 20 36.58 15.30 58.07
C LEU A 20 36.60 14.39 56.83
N ILE A 21 37.61 13.52 56.71
CA ILE A 21 37.68 12.54 55.61
C ILE A 21 36.54 11.52 55.72
N SER A 22 36.25 11.06 56.94
CA SER A 22 35.15 10.13 57.19
C SER A 22 33.78 10.74 56.83
N THR A 23 33.52 11.99 57.20
CA THR A 23 32.27 12.67 56.84
C THR A 23 32.12 12.88 55.34
N ILE A 24 33.21 13.24 54.64
CA ILE A 24 33.21 13.36 53.17
C ILE A 24 32.92 12.00 52.51
N LEU A 25 33.52 10.92 53.00
CA LEU A 25 33.26 9.56 52.49
C LEU A 25 31.81 9.15 52.69
N VAL A 26 31.24 9.40 53.88
CA VAL A 26 29.82 9.10 54.16
C VAL A 26 28.91 9.86 53.21
N ILE A 27 29.15 11.16 52.99
CA ILE A 27 28.37 11.97 52.04
C ILE A 27 28.50 11.43 50.61
N PHE A 28 29.71 11.06 50.19
CA PHE A 28 29.95 10.47 48.87
C PHE A 28 29.17 9.16 48.66
N PHE A 29 29.18 8.27 49.65
CA PHE A 29 28.41 7.02 49.58
C PHE A 29 26.91 7.26 49.59
N GLN A 30 26.41 8.20 50.39
CA GLN A 30 24.99 8.57 50.39
C GLN A 30 24.54 9.12 49.03
N MET A 31 25.34 9.99 48.41
CA MET A 31 25.06 10.49 47.06
C MET A 31 25.03 9.36 46.03
N LYS A 32 25.96 8.41 46.11
CA LYS A 32 25.98 7.25 45.21
C LYS A 32 24.78 6.32 45.39
N ILE A 33 24.33 6.11 46.62
CA ILE A 33 23.14 5.29 46.92
C ILE A 33 21.89 5.95 46.32
N LEU A 34 21.71 7.26 46.53
CA LEU A 34 20.59 8.00 45.95
C LEU A 34 20.56 7.93 44.42
N THR A 35 21.71 8.08 43.76
CA THR A 35 21.79 7.94 42.29
C THR A 35 21.45 6.51 41.83
N LEU A 36 21.84 5.50 42.61
CA LEU A 36 21.55 4.11 42.28
C LEU A 36 20.05 3.80 42.40
N GLU A 37 19.40 4.28 43.46
CA GLU A 37 17.94 4.15 43.65
C GLU A 37 17.15 4.81 42.52
N GLU A 38 17.56 6.00 42.08
CA GLU A 38 16.94 6.68 40.94
C GLU A 38 17.07 5.85 39.64
N SER A 39 18.27 5.32 39.38
CA SER A 39 18.50 4.48 38.19
C SER A 39 17.70 3.17 38.22
N HIS A 40 17.51 2.58 39.41
CA HIS A 40 16.72 1.37 39.58
C HIS A 40 15.24 1.62 39.26
N SER A 41 14.68 2.73 39.76
CA SER A 41 13.30 3.11 39.48
C SER A 41 13.05 3.35 37.99
N GLN A 42 13.99 3.97 37.28
CA GLN A 42 13.90 4.15 35.82
C GLN A 42 13.93 2.82 35.06
N LEU A 43 14.75 1.87 35.52
CA LEU A 43 14.83 0.54 34.92
C LEU A 43 13.52 -0.23 35.10
N GLU A 44 12.94 -0.22 36.30
CA GLU A 44 11.66 -0.87 36.59
C GLU A 44 10.53 -0.33 35.70
N GLN A 45 10.42 0.99 35.56
CA GLN A 45 9.43 1.61 34.67
C GLN A 45 9.62 1.20 33.20
N THR A 46 10.87 1.04 32.76
CA THR A 46 11.17 0.62 31.39
C THR A 46 10.79 -0.85 31.16
N VAL A 47 11.06 -1.71 32.13
CA VAL A 47 10.68 -3.13 32.09
C VAL A 47 9.17 -3.28 32.08
N GLU A 48 8.43 -2.54 32.91
CA GLU A 48 6.96 -2.55 32.92
C GLU A 48 6.37 -2.14 31.55
N ARG A 49 6.91 -1.09 30.93
CA ARG A 49 6.49 -0.68 29.57
C ARG A 49 6.75 -1.77 28.54
N MET A 50 7.88 -2.47 28.62
CA MET A 50 8.17 -3.59 27.71
C MET A 50 7.21 -4.77 27.92
N ILE A 51 6.88 -5.09 29.17
CA ILE A 51 5.91 -6.15 29.51
C ILE A 51 4.53 -5.79 28.96
N GLN A 52 4.09 -4.53 29.12
CA GLN A 52 2.83 -4.06 28.54
C GLN A 52 2.82 -4.15 27.01
N LEU A 53 3.92 -3.72 26.36
CA LEU A 53 4.03 -3.80 24.90
C LEU A 53 3.95 -5.25 24.41
N ASN A 54 4.64 -6.17 25.09
CA ASN A 54 4.62 -7.59 24.77
C ASN A 54 3.24 -8.23 24.96
N ASN A 55 2.53 -7.85 26.04
CA ASN A 55 1.16 -8.32 26.27
C ASN A 55 0.18 -7.81 25.20
N ASN A 56 0.35 -6.57 24.73
CA ASN A 56 -0.42 -6.02 23.62
C ASN A 56 -0.14 -6.75 22.30
N LEU A 57 1.12 -7.11 22.03
CA LEU A 57 1.50 -7.91 20.85
C LEU A 57 0.90 -9.33 20.91
N LYS A 58 0.89 -9.93 22.10
CA LYS A 58 0.32 -11.28 22.30
C LYS A 58 -1.20 -11.27 22.17
N SER A 59 -1.88 -10.23 22.65
CA SER A 59 -3.34 -10.09 22.51
C SER A 59 -3.75 -9.78 21.07
N SER A 60 -2.96 -8.99 20.32
CA SER A 60 -3.18 -8.79 18.88
C SER A 60 -3.01 -10.08 18.10
N ALA A 61 -1.97 -10.88 18.39
CA ALA A 61 -1.75 -12.17 17.73
C ALA A 61 -2.89 -13.19 18.00
N LEU A 62 -3.40 -13.24 19.23
CA LEU A 62 -4.54 -14.10 19.59
C LEU A 62 -5.86 -13.63 18.93
N THR A 63 -6.01 -12.32 18.71
CA THR A 63 -7.15 -11.74 18.01
C THR A 63 -7.10 -12.04 16.50
N GLU A 64 -5.91 -11.99 15.90
CA GLU A 64 -5.68 -12.42 14.51
C GLU A 64 -6.00 -13.91 14.31
N GLN A 65 -5.62 -14.77 15.25
CA GLN A 65 -5.89 -16.21 15.19
C GLN A 65 -7.38 -16.57 15.34
N ARG A 66 -8.22 -15.70 15.95
CA ARG A 66 -9.69 -15.87 15.96
C ARG A 66 -10.35 -15.35 14.68
N ARG A 67 -9.70 -14.44 13.96
CA ARG A 67 -10.19 -13.85 12.70
C ARG A 67 -10.03 -14.79 11.51
N SER A 68 -9.07 -15.72 11.59
CA SER A 68 -8.76 -16.71 10.53
C SER A 68 -9.83 -17.79 10.32
N ASN A 69 -10.86 -17.89 11.17
CA ASN A 69 -11.93 -18.88 10.99
C ASN A 69 -12.95 -18.53 9.89
N HIS A 70 -12.87 -17.34 9.26
CA HIS A 70 -13.63 -17.02 8.04
C HIS A 70 -12.75 -16.26 7.03
N PRO A 71 -12.01 -16.96 6.14
CA PRO A 71 -11.14 -16.33 5.15
C PRO A 71 -11.88 -15.36 4.21
N GLU A 72 -13.18 -15.59 3.96
CA GLU A 72 -14.04 -14.72 3.14
C GLU A 72 -14.20 -13.31 3.72
N ARG A 73 -14.15 -13.15 5.05
CA ARG A 73 -14.34 -11.82 5.68
C ARG A 73 -13.13 -10.91 5.53
N ASP A 74 -12.01 -11.44 5.08
CA ASP A 74 -10.77 -10.70 4.85
C ASP A 74 -10.38 -10.67 3.36
N MET A 75 -11.31 -11.01 2.45
CA MET A 75 -11.00 -11.06 1.02
C MET A 75 -10.82 -9.66 0.43
N ILE A 76 -9.75 -9.48 -0.36
CA ILE A 76 -9.48 -8.27 -1.14
C ILE A 76 -9.41 -8.67 -2.60
N ILE A 77 -10.29 -8.12 -3.42
CA ILE A 77 -10.24 -8.25 -4.88
C ILE A 77 -9.77 -6.92 -5.46
N ILE A 78 -8.80 -6.96 -6.37
CA ILE A 78 -8.37 -5.79 -7.14
C ILE A 78 -8.73 -6.01 -8.60
N TYR A 79 -9.57 -5.12 -9.12
CA TYR A 79 -9.84 -4.96 -10.54
C TYR A 79 -9.15 -3.71 -11.07
N ASN A 80 -7.88 -3.84 -11.43
CA ASN A 80 -7.06 -2.76 -11.99
C ASN A 80 -7.43 -2.51 -13.47
N ARG A 81 -8.65 -2.01 -13.66
CA ARG A 81 -9.39 -1.95 -14.92
C ARG A 81 -8.66 -1.17 -16.02
N VAL A 82 -8.53 -1.81 -17.18
CA VAL A 82 -8.08 -1.16 -18.41
C VAL A 82 -9.20 -0.25 -18.97
N PRO A 83 -8.87 0.94 -19.50
CA PRO A 83 -9.85 1.77 -20.22
C PRO A 83 -10.41 1.10 -21.48
N LYS A 84 -11.72 1.26 -21.71
CA LYS A 84 -12.46 0.84 -22.92
C LYS A 84 -12.54 -0.69 -23.15
N THR A 85 -12.57 -1.46 -22.07
CA THR A 85 -12.69 -2.93 -22.07
C THR A 85 -13.99 -3.44 -21.40
N GLY A 86 -15.10 -2.70 -21.51
CA GLY A 86 -16.36 -3.06 -20.83
C GLY A 86 -16.34 -2.85 -19.31
N SER A 87 -15.28 -2.24 -18.77
CA SER A 87 -15.05 -2.12 -17.33
C SER A 87 -16.13 -1.36 -16.54
N THR A 88 -16.83 -0.40 -17.16
CA THR A 88 -17.95 0.29 -16.50
C THR A 88 -19.15 -0.63 -16.31
N SER A 89 -19.47 -1.45 -17.33
CA SER A 89 -20.58 -2.41 -17.25
C SER A 89 -20.32 -3.43 -16.15
N PHE A 90 -19.12 -4.02 -16.10
CA PHE A 90 -18.76 -5.01 -15.07
C PHE A 90 -18.81 -4.43 -13.65
N VAL A 91 -18.24 -3.23 -13.45
CA VAL A 91 -18.23 -2.59 -12.13
C VAL A 91 -19.63 -2.23 -11.65
N ASN A 92 -20.56 -1.86 -12.54
CA ASN A 92 -21.94 -1.59 -12.15
C ASN A 92 -22.63 -2.84 -11.59
N VAL A 93 -22.39 -4.02 -12.18
CA VAL A 93 -22.86 -5.29 -11.61
C VAL A 93 -22.34 -5.47 -10.18
N ALA A 94 -21.06 -5.22 -9.95
CA ALA A 94 -20.48 -5.30 -8.60
C ALA A 94 -21.15 -4.30 -7.62
N TYR A 95 -21.43 -3.07 -8.05
CA TYR A 95 -22.14 -2.09 -7.22
C TYR A 95 -23.58 -2.53 -6.91
N ASP A 96 -24.28 -3.13 -7.86
CA ASP A 96 -25.67 -3.57 -7.69
C ASP A 96 -25.79 -4.72 -6.67
N ILE A 97 -24.84 -5.66 -6.68
CA ILE A 97 -24.89 -6.85 -5.81
C ILE A 97 -24.20 -6.67 -4.45
N CYS A 98 -23.32 -5.66 -4.30
CA CYS A 98 -22.46 -5.56 -3.12
C CYS A 98 -23.20 -5.44 -1.78
N LYS A 99 -24.33 -4.74 -1.75
CA LYS A 99 -25.16 -4.60 -0.54
C LYS A 99 -25.79 -5.93 -0.13
N ARG A 100 -26.32 -6.69 -1.10
CA ARG A 100 -26.97 -7.98 -0.86
C ARG A 100 -25.97 -9.05 -0.42
N ASN A 101 -24.78 -9.01 -1.02
CA ASN A 101 -23.72 -9.99 -0.80
C ASN A 101 -22.72 -9.53 0.30
N MET A 102 -23.00 -8.43 1.00
CA MET A 102 -22.26 -7.93 2.15
C MET A 102 -20.76 -7.70 1.90
N PHE A 103 -20.41 -7.13 0.75
CA PHE A 103 -19.03 -6.69 0.45
C PHE A 103 -19.01 -5.20 0.04
N ASN A 104 -17.82 -4.61 0.01
CA ASN A 104 -17.64 -3.21 -0.35
C ASN A 104 -17.11 -3.07 -1.78
N VAL A 105 -17.53 -2.04 -2.51
CA VAL A 105 -16.93 -1.67 -3.81
C VAL A 105 -16.33 -0.28 -3.70
N LEU A 106 -15.03 -0.16 -3.98
CA LEU A 106 -14.29 1.09 -3.82
C LEU A 106 -13.60 1.48 -5.13
N HIS A 107 -13.80 2.72 -5.55
CA HIS A 107 -13.10 3.28 -6.70
C HIS A 107 -11.77 3.92 -6.27
N LEU A 108 -10.68 3.52 -6.90
CA LEU A 108 -9.35 4.08 -6.73
C LEU A 108 -9.17 5.25 -7.69
N ASN A 109 -9.14 6.46 -7.14
CA ASN A 109 -8.85 7.66 -7.91
C ASN A 109 -7.35 7.99 -7.79
N VAL A 110 -6.66 8.03 -8.93
CA VAL A 110 -5.24 8.42 -9.00
C VAL A 110 -5.17 9.81 -9.61
N THR A 111 -4.33 10.67 -9.04
CA THR A 111 -4.13 12.04 -9.52
C THR A 111 -3.84 12.07 -11.01
N ALA A 112 -4.53 12.98 -11.73
CA ALA A 112 -4.42 13.14 -13.18
C ALA A 112 -4.66 11.85 -14.00
N ASN A 113 -5.37 10.86 -13.44
CA ASN A 113 -5.56 9.54 -14.04
C ASN A 113 -4.23 8.85 -14.42
N GLN A 114 -3.16 9.13 -13.67
CA GLN A 114 -1.89 8.42 -13.86
C GLN A 114 -2.08 6.93 -13.62
N HIS A 115 -1.45 6.12 -14.46
CA HIS A 115 -1.50 4.66 -14.34
C HIS A 115 -0.41 4.12 -13.41
N VAL A 116 0.60 4.93 -13.11
CA VAL A 116 1.75 4.57 -12.27
C VAL A 116 1.72 5.41 -11.00
N MET A 117 1.83 4.74 -9.86
CA MET A 117 2.01 5.37 -8.55
C MET A 117 3.49 5.49 -8.19
N SER A 118 3.85 6.53 -7.44
CA SER A 118 5.16 6.62 -6.79
C SER A 118 5.37 5.44 -5.83
N LEU A 119 6.62 5.06 -5.53
CA LEU A 119 6.89 3.98 -4.57
C LEU A 119 6.25 4.24 -3.20
N ALA A 120 6.27 5.51 -2.76
CA ALA A 120 5.64 5.92 -1.51
C ALA A 120 4.11 5.75 -1.55
N ASP A 121 3.47 6.09 -2.67
CA ASP A 121 2.03 5.89 -2.85
C ASP A 121 1.66 4.42 -2.97
N GLN A 122 2.48 3.60 -3.62
CA GLN A 122 2.29 2.15 -3.67
C GLN A 122 2.34 1.55 -2.25
N ALA A 123 3.36 1.91 -1.46
CA ALA A 123 3.47 1.44 -0.07
C ALA A 123 2.27 1.88 0.79
N ARG A 124 1.84 3.13 0.63
CA ARG A 124 0.65 3.69 1.31
C ARG A 124 -0.62 2.95 0.89
N PHE A 125 -0.80 2.72 -0.41
CA PHE A 125 -1.94 2.00 -0.96
C PHE A 125 -2.01 0.57 -0.42
N VAL A 126 -0.91 -0.17 -0.52
CA VAL A 126 -0.80 -1.56 -0.03
C VAL A 126 -1.11 -1.63 1.46
N ARG A 127 -0.51 -0.75 2.27
CA ARG A 127 -0.78 -0.69 3.72
C ARG A 127 -2.24 -0.35 4.00
N ASN A 128 -2.80 0.64 3.30
CA ASN A 128 -4.16 1.08 3.54
C ASN A 128 -5.15 -0.04 3.26
N ILE A 129 -5.09 -0.69 2.10
CA ILE A 129 -6.10 -1.70 1.77
C ILE A 129 -5.95 -2.98 2.60
N THR A 130 -4.72 -3.35 2.99
CA THR A 130 -4.48 -4.53 3.85
C THR A 130 -4.88 -4.27 5.30
N GLN A 131 -4.76 -3.03 5.81
CA GLN A 131 -5.12 -2.72 7.20
C GLN A 131 -6.56 -2.23 7.37
N TRP A 132 -7.26 -1.87 6.28
CA TRP A 132 -8.61 -1.32 6.34
C TRP A 132 -9.69 -2.38 6.51
N THR A 133 -9.73 -2.96 7.70
CA THR A 133 -10.64 -4.05 8.07
C THR A 133 -12.13 -3.73 7.89
N ALA A 134 -12.55 -2.48 8.08
CA ALA A 134 -13.93 -2.05 7.89
C ALA A 134 -14.40 -2.07 6.43
N LYS A 135 -13.49 -2.22 5.46
CA LYS A 135 -13.79 -2.29 4.02
C LYS A 135 -13.59 -3.68 3.43
N LYS A 136 -13.41 -4.67 4.29
CA LYS A 136 -13.29 -6.08 3.90
C LYS A 136 -14.58 -6.85 4.24
N PRO A 137 -15.02 -7.78 3.37
CA PRO A 137 -14.49 -8.03 2.04
C PRO A 137 -14.72 -6.85 1.09
N GLY A 138 -13.80 -6.66 0.12
CA GLY A 138 -13.80 -5.48 -0.73
C GLY A 138 -13.28 -5.71 -2.15
N LEU A 139 -14.01 -5.19 -3.14
CA LEU A 139 -13.57 -5.05 -4.52
C LEU A 139 -13.10 -3.62 -4.78
N TYR A 140 -11.80 -3.48 -5.01
CA TYR A 140 -11.15 -2.22 -5.33
C TYR A 140 -10.94 -2.15 -6.84
N HIS A 141 -11.45 -1.09 -7.49
CA HIS A 141 -11.30 -0.92 -8.94
C HIS A 141 -10.76 0.46 -9.31
N GLY A 142 -9.93 0.54 -10.34
CA GLY A 142 -9.42 1.81 -10.84
C GLY A 142 -8.39 1.65 -11.95
N HIS A 143 -8.06 2.76 -12.60
CA HIS A 143 -7.11 2.80 -13.72
C HIS A 143 -5.66 2.88 -13.26
N VAL A 144 -5.19 1.82 -12.61
CA VAL A 144 -3.82 1.68 -12.09
C VAL A 144 -3.14 0.45 -12.69
N SER A 145 -1.83 0.48 -12.89
CA SER A 145 -1.07 -0.70 -13.27
C SER A 145 -0.96 -1.71 -12.13
N PHE A 146 -0.59 -2.95 -12.47
CA PHE A 146 -0.34 -4.01 -11.51
C PHE A 146 0.65 -3.58 -10.41
N ILE A 147 0.32 -3.88 -9.15
CA ILE A 147 1.17 -3.69 -7.98
C ILE A 147 1.39 -5.06 -7.35
N ASP A 148 2.64 -5.47 -7.22
CA ASP A 148 3.00 -6.68 -6.48
C ASP A 148 3.04 -6.38 -4.98
N PHE A 149 2.01 -6.83 -4.27
CA PHE A 149 1.89 -6.67 -2.82
C PHE A 149 3.01 -7.39 -2.07
N GLY A 150 3.54 -8.49 -2.63
CA GLY A 150 4.64 -9.25 -2.03
C GLY A 150 5.90 -8.43 -1.85
N LYS A 151 6.15 -7.43 -2.71
CA LYS A 151 7.31 -6.53 -2.61
C LYS A 151 7.26 -5.60 -1.41
N PHE A 152 6.10 -5.45 -0.76
CA PHE A 152 5.90 -4.56 0.39
C PHE A 152 5.82 -5.31 1.73
N GLY A 153 6.15 -6.61 1.74
CA GLY A 153 6.24 -7.40 2.98
C GLY A 153 4.89 -7.68 3.65
N VAL A 154 3.76 -7.51 2.94
CA VAL A 154 2.45 -7.89 3.45
C VAL A 154 2.18 -9.37 3.21
N THR A 155 1.62 -10.05 4.21
CA THR A 155 1.24 -11.47 4.15
C THR A 155 -0.04 -11.68 3.36
N GLN A 156 -0.99 -10.74 3.49
CA GLN A 156 -2.24 -10.74 2.77
C GLN A 156 -2.05 -10.27 1.33
N ARG A 157 -2.27 -11.17 0.37
CA ARG A 157 -2.23 -10.86 -1.06
C ARG A 157 -3.64 -10.71 -1.60
N PRO A 158 -3.92 -9.63 -2.38
CA PRO A 158 -5.21 -9.48 -3.03
C PRO A 158 -5.35 -10.45 -4.21
N ILE A 159 -6.59 -10.77 -4.54
CA ILE A 159 -6.96 -11.51 -5.73
C ILE A 159 -7.08 -10.50 -6.87
N TYR A 160 -6.26 -10.64 -7.92
CA TYR A 160 -6.39 -9.80 -9.11
C TYR A 160 -7.32 -10.43 -10.13
N ILE A 161 -8.16 -9.60 -10.75
CA ILE A 161 -8.96 -9.96 -11.93
C ILE A 161 -8.81 -8.85 -12.98
N ASN A 162 -8.99 -9.18 -14.26
CA ASN A 162 -9.04 -8.14 -15.30
C ASN A 162 -9.92 -8.53 -16.49
N ILE A 163 -10.24 -7.54 -17.32
CA ILE A 163 -10.93 -7.73 -18.60
C ILE A 163 -10.14 -6.94 -19.64
N LEU A 164 -9.65 -7.66 -20.65
CA LEU A 164 -8.89 -7.12 -21.76
C LEU A 164 -9.75 -7.02 -23.01
N ARG A 165 -9.17 -6.47 -24.08
CA ARG A 165 -9.81 -6.35 -25.38
C ARG A 165 -8.77 -6.42 -26.48
N LYS A 166 -9.19 -6.76 -27.70
CA LYS A 166 -8.34 -6.61 -28.89
C LYS A 166 -7.73 -5.19 -28.94
N PRO A 167 -6.39 -5.04 -29.09
CA PRO A 167 -5.72 -3.74 -28.95
C PRO A 167 -6.26 -2.64 -29.87
N LEU A 168 -6.52 -2.98 -31.14
CA LEU A 168 -7.06 -2.04 -32.13
C LEU A 168 -8.48 -1.58 -31.76
N ASP A 169 -9.39 -2.51 -31.44
CA ASP A 169 -10.79 -2.18 -31.13
C ASP A 169 -10.89 -1.33 -29.86
N ARG A 170 -10.01 -1.57 -28.88
CA ARG A 170 -9.86 -0.72 -27.70
C ARG A 170 -9.41 0.69 -28.08
N LEU A 171 -8.40 0.83 -28.95
CA LEU A 171 -7.90 2.12 -29.43
C LEU A 171 -8.98 2.89 -30.21
N VAL A 172 -9.67 2.23 -31.14
CA VAL A 172 -10.79 2.82 -31.89
C VAL A 172 -11.91 3.27 -30.95
N SER A 173 -12.26 2.45 -29.94
CA SER A 173 -13.24 2.81 -28.92
C SER A 173 -12.81 4.03 -28.10
N TYR A 174 -11.52 4.15 -27.78
CA TYR A 174 -10.98 5.33 -27.09
C TYR A 174 -10.98 6.57 -27.97
N TYR A 175 -10.60 6.43 -29.25
CA TYR A 175 -10.56 7.50 -30.24
C TYR A 175 -11.93 8.20 -30.39
N TYR A 176 -12.99 7.43 -30.58
CA TYR A 176 -14.35 7.97 -30.72
C TYR A 176 -14.94 8.42 -29.39
N PHE A 177 -14.54 7.80 -28.28
CA PHE A 177 -14.91 8.29 -26.95
C PHE A 177 -14.41 9.71 -26.69
N LEU A 178 -13.18 10.06 -27.10
CA LEU A 178 -12.67 11.42 -26.92
C LEU A 178 -13.40 12.47 -27.76
N ARG A 179 -14.10 12.06 -28.83
CA ARG A 179 -14.83 12.94 -29.76
C ARG A 179 -16.32 13.07 -29.41
N TYR A 180 -16.95 11.94 -29.11
CA TYR A 180 -18.40 11.83 -28.94
C TYR A 180 -18.84 11.53 -27.51
N GLY A 181 -17.90 11.24 -26.60
CA GLY A 181 -18.22 10.91 -25.22
C GLY A 181 -18.81 9.51 -25.06
N ASP A 182 -19.73 9.39 -24.11
CA ASP A 182 -20.42 8.16 -23.75
C ASP A 182 -21.85 8.49 -23.30
N ASN A 183 -22.69 7.45 -23.22
CA ASN A 183 -24.07 7.57 -22.75
C ASN A 183 -24.22 7.44 -21.22
N TYR A 184 -23.15 7.19 -20.49
CA TYR A 184 -23.15 7.08 -19.02
C TYR A 184 -23.05 8.46 -18.35
N ARG A 185 -22.28 9.38 -18.93
CA ARG A 185 -22.11 10.77 -18.50
C ARG A 185 -22.20 11.72 -19.70
N PRO A 186 -23.38 11.86 -20.34
CA PRO A 186 -23.54 12.53 -21.63
C PRO A 186 -23.19 14.02 -21.61
N HIS A 187 -23.28 14.68 -20.45
CA HIS A 187 -23.00 16.12 -20.32
C HIS A 187 -21.51 16.45 -20.18
N LEU A 188 -20.63 15.45 -20.05
CA LEU A 188 -19.20 15.68 -19.89
C LEU A 188 -18.50 15.78 -21.25
N LEU A 189 -18.16 16.99 -21.65
CA LEU A 189 -17.37 17.25 -22.85
C LEU A 189 -15.97 16.63 -22.72
N ARG A 190 -15.53 15.98 -23.79
CA ARG A 190 -14.24 15.28 -23.88
C ARG A 190 -13.21 16.15 -24.61
N SER A 191 -11.93 15.82 -24.46
CA SER A 191 -10.82 16.66 -24.92
C SER A 191 -10.79 16.90 -26.43
N ARG A 192 -11.37 16.01 -27.24
CA ARG A 192 -11.47 16.11 -28.69
C ARG A 192 -12.90 16.38 -29.18
N HIS A 193 -13.77 16.89 -28.31
CA HIS A 193 -15.16 17.16 -28.69
C HIS A 193 -15.24 18.15 -29.85
N GLY A 194 -16.07 17.84 -30.85
CA GLY A 194 -16.24 18.65 -32.07
C GLY A 194 -15.31 18.27 -33.22
N ASP A 195 -14.28 17.45 -32.98
CA ASP A 195 -13.51 16.83 -34.05
C ASP A 195 -14.32 15.71 -34.72
N LYS A 196 -14.58 15.87 -36.02
CA LYS A 196 -15.38 14.96 -36.86
C LYS A 196 -14.53 14.00 -37.69
N MET A 197 -13.20 14.09 -37.61
CA MET A 197 -12.30 13.20 -38.34
C MET A 197 -12.58 11.74 -37.95
N THR A 198 -12.64 10.87 -38.96
CA THR A 198 -12.77 9.43 -38.75
C THR A 198 -11.43 8.81 -38.36
N PHE A 199 -11.47 7.63 -37.72
CA PHE A 199 -10.24 6.91 -37.38
C PHE A 199 -9.40 6.58 -38.63
N ASP A 200 -10.04 6.17 -39.73
CA ASP A 200 -9.36 5.85 -40.99
C ASP A 200 -8.67 7.08 -41.61
N GLU A 201 -9.32 8.25 -41.58
CA GLU A 201 -8.70 9.51 -42.02
C GLU A 201 -7.53 9.91 -41.12
N CYS A 202 -7.68 9.73 -39.81
CA CYS A 202 -6.61 9.95 -38.84
C CYS A 202 -5.38 9.11 -39.21
N VAL A 203 -5.57 7.81 -39.48
CA VAL A 203 -4.48 6.87 -39.83
C VAL A 203 -3.82 7.28 -41.14
N LYS A 204 -4.60 7.60 -42.18
CA LYS A 204 -4.09 8.07 -43.48
C LYS A 204 -3.26 9.35 -43.37
N ARG A 205 -3.60 10.22 -42.42
CA ARG A 205 -2.91 11.50 -42.17
C ARG A 205 -1.81 11.41 -41.12
N HIS A 206 -1.58 10.22 -40.54
CA HIS A 206 -0.58 9.98 -39.50
C HIS A 206 -0.73 10.90 -38.28
N HIS A 207 -1.97 11.15 -37.83
CA HIS A 207 -2.21 11.93 -36.61
C HIS A 207 -1.93 11.13 -35.34
N ASP A 208 -1.50 11.82 -34.28
CA ASP A 208 -1.08 11.19 -33.02
C ASP A 208 -2.19 10.38 -32.33
N ASP A 209 -3.45 10.80 -32.41
CA ASP A 209 -4.58 10.15 -31.72
C ASP A 209 -4.81 8.68 -32.17
N CYS A 210 -4.36 8.31 -33.38
CA CYS A 210 -4.48 6.97 -33.96
C CYS A 210 -3.11 6.33 -34.23
N ASN A 211 -2.04 6.88 -33.67
CA ASN A 211 -0.71 6.28 -33.73
C ASN A 211 -0.75 4.83 -33.19
N PRO A 212 -0.19 3.83 -33.90
CA PRO A 212 -0.09 2.45 -33.43
C PRO A 212 0.51 2.30 -32.03
N ASP A 213 1.40 3.20 -31.62
CA ASP A 213 2.01 3.23 -30.29
C ASP A 213 0.96 3.36 -29.18
N ASN A 214 -0.19 4.01 -29.44
CA ASN A 214 -1.30 4.11 -28.49
C ASN A 214 -1.98 2.76 -28.21
N MET A 215 -1.66 1.69 -28.96
CA MET A 215 -2.06 0.33 -28.62
C MET A 215 -1.29 -0.22 -27.41
N TRP A 216 -0.11 0.33 -27.09
CA TRP A 216 0.74 -0.06 -25.96
C TRP A 216 0.18 0.43 -24.62
N LEU A 217 -0.91 -0.19 -24.16
CA LEU A 217 -1.54 0.14 -22.88
C LEU A 217 -1.76 -1.09 -22.00
N GLN A 218 -2.29 -2.17 -22.59
CA GLN A 218 -2.67 -3.37 -21.82
C GLN A 218 -1.45 -4.09 -21.25
N ILE A 219 -0.34 -4.12 -21.99
CA ILE A 219 0.93 -4.70 -21.52
C ILE A 219 1.45 -3.95 -20.28
N PRO A 220 1.64 -2.62 -20.30
CA PRO A 220 2.05 -1.89 -19.10
C PRO A 220 1.11 -2.06 -17.89
N PHE A 221 -0.20 -2.14 -18.12
CA PHE A 221 -1.18 -2.37 -17.05
C PHE A 221 -0.96 -3.70 -16.31
N LEU A 222 -0.53 -4.74 -17.02
CA LEU A 222 -0.24 -6.06 -16.45
C LEU A 222 1.22 -6.20 -15.98
N CYS A 223 2.15 -5.57 -16.70
CA CYS A 223 3.59 -5.54 -16.37
C CYS A 223 3.84 -4.78 -15.05
N GLY A 224 3.14 -3.67 -14.82
CA GLY A 224 3.14 -2.96 -13.54
C GLY A 224 3.83 -1.60 -13.59
N HIS A 225 4.64 -1.33 -12.55
CA HIS A 225 5.17 0.00 -12.25
C HIS A 225 6.65 0.18 -12.66
N ALA A 226 7.30 -0.82 -13.26
CA ALA A 226 8.67 -0.67 -13.73
C ALA A 226 8.73 0.26 -14.95
N ALA A 227 9.79 1.05 -15.08
CA ALA A 227 9.96 1.98 -16.21
C ALA A 227 9.94 1.24 -17.57
N GLU A 228 10.57 0.08 -17.64
CA GLU A 228 10.63 -0.77 -18.84
C GLU A 228 9.23 -1.22 -19.30
N CYS A 229 8.24 -1.33 -18.40
CA CYS A 229 6.85 -1.65 -18.77
C CYS A 229 6.23 -0.65 -19.75
N TRP A 230 6.71 0.59 -19.70
CA TRP A 230 6.18 1.73 -20.45
C TRP A 230 7.01 2.08 -21.69
N VAL A 231 8.03 1.27 -21.99
CA VAL A 231 8.79 1.36 -23.25
C VAL A 231 8.02 0.61 -24.34
N HIS A 232 7.61 1.31 -25.40
CA HIS A 232 6.84 0.73 -26.50
C HIS A 232 7.61 -0.43 -27.15
N GLY A 233 6.94 -1.57 -27.31
CA GLY A 233 7.53 -2.74 -27.97
C GLY A 233 8.59 -3.48 -27.13
N SER A 234 8.75 -3.18 -25.85
CA SER A 234 9.69 -3.91 -24.99
C SER A 234 9.28 -5.39 -24.86
N ASN A 235 10.16 -6.28 -25.33
CA ASN A 235 9.98 -7.72 -25.16
C ASN A 235 10.01 -8.14 -23.69
N TRP A 236 10.84 -7.48 -22.88
CA TRP A 236 10.87 -7.73 -21.44
C TRP A 236 9.53 -7.41 -20.79
N ALA A 237 8.92 -6.27 -21.14
CA ALA A 237 7.63 -5.86 -20.60
C ALA A 237 6.51 -6.84 -20.96
N LEU A 238 6.53 -7.37 -22.20
CA LEU A 238 5.59 -8.38 -22.65
C LEU A 238 5.71 -9.67 -21.82
N GLU A 239 6.94 -10.17 -21.62
CA GLU A 239 7.18 -11.38 -20.85
C GLU A 239 6.88 -11.20 -19.35
N GLU A 240 7.16 -10.03 -18.80
CA GLU A 240 6.80 -9.68 -17.43
C GLU A 240 5.27 -9.60 -17.25
N ALA A 241 4.56 -8.98 -18.20
CA ALA A 241 3.10 -8.93 -18.20
C ALA A 241 2.48 -10.34 -18.21
N LYS A 242 2.99 -11.24 -19.06
CA LYS A 242 2.55 -12.64 -19.12
C LYS A 242 2.84 -13.36 -17.79
N ARG A 243 4.02 -13.17 -17.21
CA ARG A 243 4.39 -13.77 -15.93
C ARG A 243 3.46 -13.30 -14.82
N ASN A 244 3.17 -12.00 -14.74
CA ASN A 244 2.28 -11.45 -13.74
C ASN A 244 0.85 -11.97 -13.90
N LEU A 245 0.37 -12.07 -15.15
CA LEU A 245 -0.93 -12.64 -15.46
C LEU A 245 -1.05 -14.06 -14.91
N LEU A 246 -0.05 -14.92 -15.17
CA LEU A 246 -0.05 -16.31 -14.69
C LEU A 246 0.14 -16.45 -13.17
N ALA A 247 0.93 -15.57 -12.55
CA ALA A 247 1.31 -15.70 -11.15
C ALA A 247 0.34 -15.03 -10.16
N HIS A 248 -0.37 -13.98 -10.60
CA HIS A 248 -1.10 -13.10 -9.68
C HIS A 248 -2.58 -12.89 -10.03
N TYR A 249 -3.00 -13.12 -11.27
CA TYR A 249 -4.39 -12.93 -11.66
C TYR A 249 -5.14 -14.25 -11.54
N LEU A 250 -6.27 -14.23 -10.83
CA LEU A 250 -7.17 -15.39 -10.73
C LEU A 250 -7.77 -15.72 -12.09
N ILE A 251 -8.29 -14.70 -12.78
CA ILE A 251 -8.86 -14.84 -14.11
C ILE A 251 -8.76 -13.51 -14.86
N VAL A 252 -8.50 -13.60 -16.15
CA VAL A 252 -8.53 -12.46 -17.08
C VAL A 252 -9.46 -12.79 -18.23
N GLY A 253 -10.56 -12.05 -18.33
CA GLY A 253 -11.54 -12.19 -19.41
C GLY A 253 -11.23 -11.30 -20.61
N VAL A 254 -12.05 -11.45 -21.66
CA VAL A 254 -12.07 -10.57 -22.83
C VAL A 254 -13.41 -9.86 -22.92
N THR A 255 -13.41 -8.64 -23.46
CA THR A 255 -14.60 -7.77 -23.51
C THR A 255 -15.74 -8.42 -24.31
N GLU A 256 -15.38 -9.16 -25.35
CA GLU A 256 -16.29 -9.84 -26.28
C GLU A 256 -17.02 -11.04 -25.62
N GLU A 257 -16.51 -11.58 -24.52
CA GLU A 257 -17.06 -12.73 -23.77
C GLU A 257 -17.37 -12.33 -22.31
N LEU A 258 -17.80 -11.08 -22.09
CA LEU A 258 -18.02 -10.54 -20.74
C LEU A 258 -19.05 -11.35 -19.94
N THR A 259 -20.09 -11.87 -20.58
CA THR A 259 -21.12 -12.69 -19.92
C THR A 259 -20.53 -13.99 -19.37
N ASP A 260 -19.68 -14.66 -20.14
CA ASP A 260 -19.04 -15.91 -19.74
C ASP A 260 -18.03 -15.66 -18.60
N PHE A 261 -17.29 -14.56 -18.67
CA PHE A 261 -16.41 -14.12 -17.58
C PHE A 261 -17.18 -13.91 -16.26
N ILE A 262 -18.36 -13.27 -16.31
CA ILE A 262 -19.21 -13.08 -15.12
C ILE A 262 -19.73 -14.42 -14.61
N ALA A 263 -20.19 -15.31 -15.48
CA ALA A 263 -20.69 -16.63 -15.10
C ALA A 263 -19.61 -17.48 -14.40
N ILE A 264 -18.37 -17.44 -14.90
CA ILE A 264 -17.23 -18.12 -14.26
C ILE A 264 -16.99 -17.55 -12.86
N LEU A 265 -16.97 -16.22 -12.71
CA LEU A 265 -16.77 -15.58 -11.40
C LEU A 265 -17.89 -15.86 -10.40
N GLU A 266 -19.12 -16.08 -10.87
CA GLU A 266 -20.25 -16.47 -10.01
C GLU A 266 -20.15 -17.92 -9.54
N SER A 267 -19.53 -18.80 -10.35
CA SER A 267 -19.39 -20.23 -10.07
C SER A 267 -18.12 -20.64 -9.33
N ALA A 268 -17.14 -19.74 -9.20
CA ALA A 268 -15.83 -19.98 -8.62
C ALA A 268 -15.83 -19.84 -7.08
#